data_AF-A0A2A2YAI6-F1
#
_entry.id   AF-A0A2A2YAI6-F1
#
_cell.length_a   1.000
_cell.length_b   1.000
_cell.length_c   1.000
_cell.angle_alpha   90.00
_cell.angle_beta   90.00
_cell.angle_gamma   90.00
#
_symmetry.space_group_name_H-M   'P 1'
#
loop_
_entity.id
_entity.type
_entity.pdbx_description
1 polymer ?
#
loop_
_entity_poly.entity_id
_entity_poly.type
_entity_poly.pdbx_seq_one_letter_code
_entity_poly.pdbx_strand_id
1 'polypeptide(L)'
;MDPLREYGLSNEVLEAAFVPFQPQEIDKDKDQTVRLVRVAEHILDSEEQLFALPNVKDGDKGAYADFLEHIMRLRVKLINDTIKLEQKLTVEDVDEQLSELRNQAMIEGRDIHPFEEITDILEFVPVGHEVPNDDDDDDKPARPQGAAEDIADLPDVEEVDKDMEKNLRWDDEDEPAEPGAGEEGGESEGGGKASGKSGRRR
;
A
#
# COMPACT_ATOMS: atom_id res chain seq x y z
N MET A 1 3.34 -17.14 -13.89
CA MET A 1 2.21 -16.46 -14.58
C MET A 1 1.35 -17.41 -15.41
N ASP A 2 1.93 -18.46 -16.01
CA ASP A 2 1.16 -19.40 -16.84
C ASP A 2 -0.06 -20.04 -16.16
N PRO A 3 -0.04 -20.39 -14.85
CA PRO A 3 -1.24 -20.86 -14.18
C PRO A 3 -2.37 -19.83 -14.25
N LEU A 4 -2.08 -18.54 -13.99
CA LEU A 4 -3.10 -17.48 -14.03
C LEU A 4 -3.64 -17.19 -15.44
N ARG A 5 -2.89 -17.52 -16.50
CA ARG A 5 -3.40 -17.41 -17.88
C ARG A 5 -4.60 -18.33 -18.09
N GLU A 6 -4.58 -19.53 -17.52
CA GLU A 6 -5.69 -20.48 -17.58
C GLU A 6 -6.93 -19.98 -16.83
N TYR A 7 -6.73 -19.16 -15.79
CA TYR A 7 -7.82 -18.57 -15.00
C TYR A 7 -8.39 -17.26 -15.58
N GLY A 8 -7.74 -16.68 -16.61
CA GLY A 8 -8.20 -15.47 -17.30
C GLY A 8 -7.35 -14.22 -17.08
N LEU A 9 -6.02 -14.35 -16.94
CA LEU A 9 -5.11 -13.20 -16.95
C LEU A 9 -5.29 -12.37 -18.23
N SER A 10 -5.62 -11.08 -18.08
CA SER A 10 -5.85 -10.18 -19.20
C SER A 10 -4.54 -9.52 -19.61
N ASN A 11 -4.13 -9.75 -20.84
CA ASN A 11 -2.97 -9.08 -21.43
C ASN A 11 -3.17 -7.56 -21.48
N GLU A 12 -4.38 -7.09 -21.74
CA GLU A 12 -4.69 -5.66 -21.78
C GLU A 12 -4.49 -4.99 -20.41
N VAL A 13 -4.92 -5.66 -19.34
CA VAL A 13 -4.74 -5.14 -17.97
C VAL A 13 -3.26 -5.13 -17.60
N LEU A 14 -2.52 -6.20 -17.96
CA LEU A 14 -1.08 -6.27 -17.73
C LEU A 14 -0.33 -5.19 -18.51
N GLU A 15 -0.62 -5.00 -19.80
CA GLU A 15 0.05 -3.99 -20.61
C GLU A 15 -0.29 -2.55 -20.20
N ALA A 16 -1.50 -2.29 -19.73
CA ALA A 16 -1.87 -0.98 -19.20
C ALA A 16 -1.16 -0.66 -17.87
N ALA A 17 -0.89 -1.70 -17.06
CA ALA A 17 -0.29 -1.58 -15.74
C ALA A 17 1.22 -1.29 -15.76
N PHE A 18 1.92 -1.60 -16.84
CA PHE A 18 3.37 -1.41 -16.94
C PHE A 18 3.76 -0.54 -18.12
N VAL A 19 4.68 0.39 -17.88
CA VAL A 19 5.30 1.20 -18.92
C VAL A 19 6.61 0.54 -19.34
N PRO A 20 6.79 0.22 -20.63
CA PRO A 20 8.01 -0.41 -21.12
C PRO A 20 9.13 0.60 -21.35
N PHE A 21 10.35 0.21 -20.97
CA PHE A 21 11.57 0.97 -21.15
C PHE A 21 12.70 0.11 -21.69
N GLN A 22 13.56 0.71 -22.49
CA GLN A 22 14.78 0.11 -23.00
C GLN A 22 16.00 0.83 -22.42
N PRO A 23 17.09 0.12 -22.07
CA PRO A 23 18.31 0.75 -21.63
C PRO A 23 19.00 1.47 -22.80
N GLN A 24 19.37 2.73 -22.60
CA GLN A 24 20.26 3.45 -23.49
C GLN A 24 21.72 3.17 -23.13
N GLU A 25 22.61 3.15 -24.13
CA GLU A 25 24.04 2.89 -23.98
C GLU A 25 24.63 3.59 -22.75
N ILE A 26 25.30 2.79 -21.92
CA ILE A 26 25.90 3.20 -20.65
C ILE A 26 27.23 3.90 -20.96
N ASP A 27 27.39 5.12 -20.47
CA ASP A 27 28.69 5.78 -20.46
C ASP A 27 29.56 5.07 -19.41
N LYS A 28 30.44 4.17 -19.88
CA LYS A 28 31.24 3.26 -19.03
C LYS A 28 32.12 4.00 -18.01
N ASP A 29 32.29 5.30 -18.18
CA ASP A 29 33.16 6.15 -17.38
C ASP A 29 32.42 6.94 -16.28
N LYS A 30 31.07 6.86 -16.20
CA LYS A 30 30.29 7.58 -15.17
C LYS A 30 29.14 6.75 -14.62
N ASP A 31 29.34 6.30 -13.38
CA ASP A 31 28.37 5.69 -12.47
C ASP A 31 27.71 4.40 -12.99
N GLN A 32 27.45 3.44 -12.10
CA GLN A 32 26.78 2.17 -12.43
C GLN A 32 25.28 2.36 -12.74
N THR A 33 24.92 3.48 -13.36
CA THR A 33 23.56 3.89 -13.63
C THR A 33 23.22 3.64 -15.10
N VAL A 34 22.01 3.16 -15.34
CA VAL A 34 21.49 2.93 -16.69
C VAL A 34 20.41 3.94 -16.96
N ARG A 35 20.47 4.61 -18.11
CA ARG A 35 19.39 5.49 -18.55
C ARG A 35 18.32 4.67 -19.24
N LEU A 36 17.12 4.68 -18.71
CA LEU A 36 15.96 4.04 -19.32
C LEU A 36 15.21 5.02 -20.23
N VAL A 37 14.90 4.59 -21.45
CA VAL A 37 14.11 5.35 -22.42
C VAL A 37 12.80 4.62 -22.66
N ARG A 38 11.68 5.34 -22.52
CA ARG A 38 10.34 4.76 -22.76
C ARG A 38 10.21 4.35 -24.22
N VAL A 39 9.72 3.13 -24.45
CA VAL A 39 9.40 2.62 -25.78
C VAL A 39 7.89 2.47 -25.95
N ALA A 40 7.43 2.30 -27.19
CA ALA A 40 6.03 2.07 -27.52
C ALA A 40 5.74 0.59 -27.83
N GLU A 41 6.71 -0.29 -27.66
CA GLU A 41 6.57 -1.73 -27.90
C GLU A 41 5.78 -2.41 -26.77
N HIS A 42 5.01 -3.43 -27.14
CA HIS A 42 4.28 -4.25 -26.20
C HIS A 42 5.24 -5.19 -25.45
N ILE A 43 5.11 -5.29 -24.13
CA ILE A 43 6.00 -6.09 -23.29
C ILE A 43 5.89 -7.59 -23.63
N LEU A 44 4.73 -8.02 -24.11
CA LEU A 44 4.46 -9.42 -24.44
C LEU A 44 4.90 -9.83 -25.85
N ASP A 45 5.01 -8.86 -26.77
CA ASP A 45 5.29 -9.10 -28.18
C ASP A 45 6.72 -8.70 -28.59
N SER A 46 7.47 -8.01 -27.72
CA SER A 46 8.85 -7.60 -28.03
C SER A 46 9.80 -8.80 -28.01
N GLU A 47 10.70 -8.86 -29.00
CA GLU A 47 11.78 -9.85 -29.06
C GLU A 47 12.96 -9.47 -28.13
N GLU A 48 13.01 -8.22 -27.67
CA GLU A 48 14.05 -7.70 -26.79
C GLU A 48 13.61 -7.67 -25.32
N GLN A 49 14.58 -7.74 -24.40
CA GLN A 49 14.29 -7.64 -22.97
C GLN A 49 14.02 -6.18 -22.57
N LEU A 50 12.75 -5.89 -22.28
CA LEU A 50 12.29 -4.57 -21.83
C LEU A 50 12.16 -4.51 -20.31
N PHE A 51 12.45 -3.34 -19.73
CA PHE A 51 12.13 -3.02 -18.34
C PHE A 51 10.68 -2.56 -18.24
N ALA A 52 9.85 -3.34 -17.54
CA ALA A 52 8.45 -3.03 -17.30
C ALA A 52 8.29 -2.35 -15.94
N LEU A 53 8.14 -1.02 -15.93
CA LEU A 53 7.95 -0.27 -14.68
C LEU A 53 6.45 -0.06 -14.39
N PRO A 54 5.98 -0.31 -13.15
CA PRO A 54 4.59 -0.06 -12.75
C PRO A 54 4.12 1.37 -13.07
N ASN A 55 2.93 1.48 -13.66
CA ASN A 55 2.28 2.75 -13.95
C ASN A 55 1.47 3.25 -12.74
N VAL A 56 2.17 3.81 -11.76
CA VAL A 56 1.59 4.30 -10.48
C VAL A 56 1.11 5.75 -10.51
N LYS A 57 1.02 6.37 -11.70
CA LYS A 57 0.74 7.81 -11.84
C LYS A 57 -0.55 8.27 -11.19
N ASP A 58 -1.55 7.40 -11.21
CA ASP A 58 -2.89 7.68 -10.68
C ASP A 58 -3.13 7.01 -9.32
N GLY A 59 -2.07 6.54 -8.66
CA GLY A 59 -2.13 5.87 -7.35
C GLY A 59 -3.14 4.72 -7.33
N ASP A 60 -4.05 4.76 -6.36
CA ASP A 60 -5.06 3.72 -6.09
C ASP A 60 -6.15 3.59 -7.16
N LYS A 61 -6.16 4.46 -8.18
CA LYS A 61 -7.14 4.43 -9.28
C LYS A 61 -6.48 4.26 -10.65
N GLY A 62 -5.20 3.91 -10.65
CA GLY A 62 -4.42 3.71 -11.86
C GLY A 62 -4.52 2.30 -12.41
N ALA A 63 -4.05 2.13 -13.65
CA ALA A 63 -4.01 0.83 -14.32
C ALA A 63 -3.21 -0.23 -13.52
N TYR A 64 -2.22 0.19 -12.73
CA TYR A 64 -1.50 -0.72 -11.85
C TYR A 64 -2.38 -1.24 -10.69
N ALA A 65 -3.22 -0.39 -10.08
CA ALA A 65 -4.17 -0.82 -9.06
C ALA A 65 -5.22 -1.80 -9.63
N ASP A 66 -5.74 -1.51 -10.83
CA ASP A 66 -6.65 -2.41 -11.55
C ASP A 66 -5.98 -3.78 -11.82
N PHE A 67 -4.69 -3.78 -12.11
CA PHE A 67 -3.92 -5.01 -12.28
C PHE A 67 -3.77 -5.80 -10.97
N LEU A 68 -3.45 -5.14 -9.85
CA LEU A 68 -3.39 -5.79 -8.53
C LEU A 68 -4.73 -6.43 -8.17
N GLU A 69 -5.84 -5.72 -8.36
CA GLU A 69 -7.19 -6.27 -8.14
C GLU A 69 -7.47 -7.46 -9.08
N HIS A 70 -7.06 -7.36 -10.34
CA HIS A 70 -7.21 -8.44 -11.33
C HIS A 70 -6.47 -9.71 -10.92
N ILE A 71 -5.18 -9.61 -10.58
CA ILE A 71 -4.39 -10.79 -10.17
C ILE A 71 -4.87 -11.35 -8.83
N MET A 72 -5.37 -10.52 -7.93
CA MET A 72 -5.96 -10.96 -6.65
C MET A 72 -7.22 -11.80 -6.88
N ARG A 73 -8.14 -11.34 -7.75
CA ARG A 73 -9.32 -12.12 -8.14
C ARG A 73 -8.94 -13.47 -8.74
N LEU A 74 -7.93 -13.51 -9.59
CA LEU A 74 -7.45 -14.75 -10.19
C LEU A 74 -6.79 -15.67 -9.16
N ARG A 75 -6.02 -15.12 -8.22
CA ARG A 75 -5.42 -15.91 -7.12
C ARG A 75 -6.49 -16.55 -6.26
N VAL A 76 -7.51 -15.80 -5.84
CA VAL A 76 -8.63 -16.32 -5.05
C VAL A 76 -9.33 -17.45 -5.79
N LYS A 77 -9.57 -17.29 -7.09
CA LYS A 77 -10.16 -18.34 -7.93
C LYS A 77 -9.28 -19.59 -7.98
N LEU A 78 -7.97 -19.42 -8.23
CA LEU A 78 -7.01 -20.52 -8.26
C LEU A 78 -6.96 -21.27 -6.93
N ILE A 79 -6.92 -20.56 -5.80
CA ILE A 79 -6.89 -21.15 -4.45
C ILE A 79 -8.16 -21.95 -4.19
N ASN A 80 -9.32 -21.39 -4.49
CA ASN A 80 -10.61 -22.07 -4.29
C ASN A 80 -10.77 -23.33 -5.16
N ASP A 81 -10.15 -23.34 -6.33
CA ASP A 81 -10.19 -24.49 -7.24
C ASP A 81 -9.13 -25.55 -6.87
N THR A 82 -8.01 -25.15 -6.27
CA THR A 82 -6.88 -26.03 -5.92
C THR A 82 -6.98 -26.60 -4.49
N ILE A 83 -7.43 -25.79 -3.51
CA ILE A 83 -7.45 -26.12 -2.08
C ILE A 83 -8.90 -26.33 -1.64
N LYS A 84 -9.17 -27.45 -0.95
CA LYS A 84 -10.48 -27.70 -0.33
C LYS A 84 -10.58 -26.96 1.00
N LEU A 85 -11.05 -25.73 0.93
CA LEU A 85 -11.34 -24.90 2.09
C LEU A 85 -12.71 -25.25 2.70
N GLU A 86 -12.87 -25.09 4.01
CA GLU A 86 -14.17 -25.23 4.68
C GLU A 86 -15.17 -24.16 4.24
N GLN A 87 -14.67 -22.95 4.01
CA GLN A 87 -15.39 -21.83 3.43
C GLN A 87 -14.59 -21.28 2.24
N LYS A 88 -15.30 -20.86 1.19
CA LYS A 88 -14.63 -20.28 0.01
C LYS A 88 -13.98 -18.97 0.40
N LEU A 89 -12.70 -18.82 0.05
CA LEU A 89 -11.97 -17.58 0.19
C LEU A 89 -12.60 -16.52 -0.73
N THR A 90 -12.82 -15.33 -0.20
CA THR A 90 -13.31 -14.18 -0.98
C THR A 90 -12.17 -13.21 -1.28
N VAL A 91 -12.41 -12.29 -2.21
CA VAL A 91 -11.45 -11.22 -2.53
C VAL A 91 -11.28 -10.29 -1.34
N GLU A 92 -12.36 -10.02 -0.61
CA GLU A 92 -12.36 -9.17 0.58
C GLU A 92 -11.47 -9.76 1.68
N ASP A 93 -11.52 -11.09 1.91
CA ASP A 93 -10.67 -11.76 2.91
C ASP A 93 -9.18 -11.64 2.60
N VAL A 94 -8.81 -11.68 1.30
CA VAL A 94 -7.41 -11.55 0.87
C VAL A 94 -6.97 -10.09 0.92
N ASP A 95 -7.84 -9.17 0.50
CA ASP A 95 -7.55 -7.74 0.53
C ASP A 95 -7.34 -7.24 1.96
N GLU A 96 -8.17 -7.68 2.92
CA GLU A 96 -8.02 -7.33 4.34
C GLU A 96 -6.65 -7.79 4.87
N GLN A 97 -6.26 -9.04 4.65
CA GLN A 97 -4.97 -9.58 5.10
C GLN A 97 -3.77 -8.89 4.45
N LEU A 98 -3.84 -8.61 3.14
CA LEU A 98 -2.78 -7.88 2.45
C LEU A 98 -2.70 -6.42 2.92
N SER A 99 -3.85 -5.80 3.21
CA SER A 99 -3.90 -4.44 3.72
C SER A 99 -3.34 -4.35 5.14
N GLU A 100 -3.57 -5.36 6.00
CA GLU A 100 -2.92 -5.48 7.30
C GLU A 100 -1.39 -5.60 7.17
N LEU A 101 -0.91 -6.46 6.26
CA LEU A 101 0.51 -6.64 6.00
C LEU A 101 1.18 -5.33 5.53
N ARG A 102 0.50 -4.60 4.64
CA ARG A 102 0.97 -3.31 4.14
C ARG A 102 0.97 -2.24 5.23
N ASN A 103 -0.08 -2.18 6.04
CA ASN A 103 -0.17 -1.25 7.16
C ASN A 103 0.93 -1.52 8.19
N GLN A 104 1.22 -2.79 8.47
CA GLN A 104 2.31 -3.19 9.36
C GLN A 104 3.67 -2.72 8.83
N ALA A 105 3.96 -2.95 7.53
CA ALA A 105 5.19 -2.46 6.91
C ALA A 105 5.29 -0.93 6.98
N MET A 106 4.18 -0.21 6.77
CA MET A 106 4.13 1.24 6.90
C MET A 106 4.40 1.72 8.33
N ILE A 107 3.84 1.06 9.35
CA ILE A 107 4.09 1.36 10.77
C ILE A 107 5.57 1.15 11.13
N GLU A 108 6.19 0.13 10.54
CA GLU A 108 7.63 -0.15 10.68
C GLU A 108 8.51 0.81 9.85
N GLY A 109 7.92 1.70 9.06
CA GLY A 109 8.62 2.63 8.18
C GLY A 109 9.28 1.96 6.96
N ARG A 110 8.85 0.74 6.61
CA ARG A 110 9.32 0.02 5.42
C ARG A 110 8.51 0.46 4.19
N ASP A 111 9.23 0.80 3.14
CA ASP A 111 8.63 1.05 1.83
C ASP A 111 8.30 -0.29 1.16
N ILE A 112 7.13 -0.38 0.53
CA ILE A 112 6.67 -1.62 -0.09
C ILE A 112 6.96 -1.52 -1.57
N HIS A 113 7.88 -2.37 -2.03
CA HIS A 113 8.25 -2.38 -3.43
C HIS A 113 7.10 -2.99 -4.26
N PRO A 114 6.79 -2.49 -5.47
CA PRO A 114 5.75 -3.06 -6.34
C PRO A 114 5.93 -4.56 -6.62
N PHE A 115 7.17 -5.04 -6.65
CA PHE A 115 7.48 -6.46 -6.73
C PHE A 115 6.88 -7.25 -5.56
N GLU A 116 7.06 -6.75 -4.33
CA GLU A 116 6.53 -7.38 -3.12
C GLU A 116 5.01 -7.41 -3.15
N GLU A 117 4.35 -6.34 -3.60
CA GLU A 117 2.89 -6.34 -3.73
C GLU A 117 2.38 -7.43 -4.68
N ILE A 118 3.05 -7.61 -5.81
CA ILE A 118 2.69 -8.63 -6.79
C ILE A 118 2.96 -10.02 -6.21
N THR A 119 4.13 -10.25 -5.60
CA THR A 119 4.47 -11.56 -5.04
C THR A 119 3.59 -11.92 -3.86
N ASP A 120 3.28 -10.97 -2.98
CA ASP A 120 2.40 -11.19 -1.83
C ASP A 120 1.01 -11.65 -2.28
N ILE A 121 0.49 -11.13 -3.41
CA ILE A 121 -0.75 -11.63 -4.02
C ILE A 121 -0.55 -13.01 -4.66
N LEU A 122 0.48 -13.16 -5.52
CA LEU A 122 0.68 -14.39 -6.29
C LEU A 122 0.98 -15.61 -5.42
N GLU A 123 1.66 -15.38 -4.30
CA GLU A 123 2.08 -16.40 -3.34
C GLU A 123 1.16 -16.50 -2.14
N PHE A 124 0.11 -15.68 -2.06
CA PHE A 124 -0.85 -15.70 -0.96
C PHE A 124 -1.36 -17.13 -0.68
N VAL A 125 -1.25 -17.59 0.57
CA VAL A 125 -1.79 -18.86 1.02
C VAL A 125 -2.65 -18.64 2.26
N PRO A 126 -3.88 -19.18 2.33
CA PRO A 126 -4.71 -19.10 3.52
C PRO A 126 -4.01 -19.72 4.74
N VAL A 127 -4.19 -19.13 5.92
CA VAL A 127 -3.62 -19.61 7.18
C VAL A 127 -3.97 -21.09 7.41
N GLY A 128 -2.97 -21.91 7.72
CA GLY A 128 -3.14 -23.33 8.00
C GLY A 128 -3.24 -24.23 6.75
N HIS A 129 -3.08 -23.66 5.55
CA HIS A 129 -2.96 -24.41 4.31
C HIS A 129 -1.57 -24.22 3.72
N GLU A 130 -1.06 -25.27 3.08
CA GLU A 130 0.10 -25.19 2.21
C GLU A 130 -0.39 -25.40 0.78
N VAL A 131 0.16 -24.63 -0.16
CA VAL A 131 -0.03 -24.96 -1.58
C VAL A 131 0.80 -26.21 -1.82
N PRO A 132 0.21 -27.33 -2.29
CA PRO A 132 1.00 -28.47 -2.73
C PRO A 132 1.85 -27.98 -3.91
N ASN A 133 3.10 -27.65 -3.67
CA ASN A 133 4.07 -27.45 -4.74
C ASN A 133 4.43 -28.86 -5.19
N ASP A 134 4.13 -29.19 -6.45
CA ASP A 134 4.57 -30.46 -7.08
C ASP A 134 6.09 -30.46 -7.32
N ASP A 135 6.79 -29.36 -7.00
CA ASP A 135 8.23 -29.21 -7.03
C ASP A 135 8.74 -28.94 -5.60
N ASP A 136 9.37 -29.97 -5.01
CA ASP A 136 10.29 -29.85 -3.87
C ASP A 136 11.55 -29.05 -4.31
N ASP A 137 11.39 -27.75 -4.57
CA ASP A 137 12.50 -26.83 -4.76
C ASP A 137 12.70 -26.00 -3.48
N ASP A 138 13.57 -26.52 -2.61
CA ASP A 138 14.20 -25.85 -1.45
C ASP A 138 15.07 -24.62 -1.87
N ASP A 139 15.04 -24.21 -3.13
CA ASP A 139 15.82 -23.12 -3.73
C ASP A 139 14.98 -21.85 -3.99
N LYS A 140 13.85 -21.66 -3.29
CA LYS A 140 13.21 -20.33 -3.30
C LYS A 140 14.08 -19.34 -2.55
N PRO A 141 14.42 -18.17 -3.12
CA PRO A 141 15.06 -17.12 -2.35
C PRO A 141 14.15 -16.80 -1.17
N ALA A 142 14.69 -16.89 0.05
CA ALA A 142 14.00 -16.40 1.22
C ALA A 142 13.51 -14.99 0.93
N ARG A 143 12.24 -14.70 1.28
CA ARG A 143 11.72 -13.33 1.29
C ARG A 143 12.80 -12.45 1.91
N PRO A 144 13.23 -11.34 1.27
CA PRO A 144 14.26 -10.50 1.86
C PRO A 144 13.81 -10.15 3.27
N GLN A 145 14.51 -10.72 4.26
CA GLN A 145 14.30 -10.39 5.66
C GLN A 145 14.63 -8.91 5.75
N GLY A 146 13.61 -8.09 6.03
CA GLY A 146 13.77 -6.64 6.06
C GLY A 146 14.85 -6.26 7.06
N ALA A 147 15.50 -5.12 6.84
CA ALA A 147 16.59 -4.58 7.66
C ALA A 147 16.30 -4.44 9.17
N ALA A 148 15.07 -4.71 9.61
CA ALA A 148 14.67 -4.80 11.01
C ALA A 148 15.28 -6.03 11.73
N GLU A 149 15.52 -7.16 11.04
CA GLU A 149 16.16 -8.33 11.65
C GLU A 149 17.70 -8.22 11.73
N ASP A 150 18.29 -7.30 10.95
CA ASP A 150 19.73 -6.98 10.98
C ASP A 150 20.10 -5.99 12.11
N ILE A 151 19.14 -5.54 12.91
CA ILE A 151 19.40 -4.73 14.12
C ILE A 151 19.78 -5.67 15.27
N ALA A 152 20.90 -6.36 15.12
CA ALA A 152 21.47 -7.27 16.13
C ALA A 152 22.10 -6.53 17.33
N ASP A 153 21.95 -5.21 17.43
CA ASP A 153 22.66 -4.35 18.38
C ASP A 153 21.72 -3.31 19.04
N LEU A 154 20.45 -3.68 19.26
CA LEU A 154 19.63 -2.99 20.26
C LEU A 154 20.12 -3.44 21.65
N PRO A 155 20.57 -2.53 22.52
CA PRO A 155 20.95 -2.89 23.88
C PRO A 155 19.74 -3.51 24.58
N ASP A 156 19.95 -4.63 25.28
CA ASP A 156 18.96 -5.20 26.18
C ASP A 156 18.43 -4.09 27.11
N VAL A 157 17.12 -3.85 27.06
CA VAL A 157 16.45 -2.86 27.92
C VAL A 157 16.32 -3.45 29.33
N GLU A 158 17.44 -3.72 29.97
CA GLU A 158 17.51 -3.87 31.42
C GLU A 158 17.80 -2.48 32.02
N GLU A 159 16.82 -1.98 32.77
CA GLU A 159 16.76 -0.68 33.45
C GLU A 159 16.15 0.46 32.63
N VAL A 160 14.82 0.42 32.50
CA VAL A 160 14.00 1.62 32.34
C VAL A 160 14.28 2.54 33.54
N ASP A 161 14.95 3.66 33.30
CA ASP A 161 15.09 4.72 34.30
C ASP A 161 13.70 5.06 34.85
N LYS A 162 13.51 4.92 36.17
CA LYS A 162 12.25 5.26 36.87
C LYS A 162 11.83 6.73 36.69
N ASP A 163 12.68 7.55 36.09
CA ASP A 163 12.41 8.94 35.74
C ASP A 163 11.66 9.10 34.39
N MET A 164 11.67 8.09 33.49
CA MET A 164 10.87 8.13 32.25
C MET A 164 9.37 7.95 32.50
N GLU A 165 8.95 7.27 33.57
CA GLU A 165 7.54 7.11 33.95
C GLU A 165 6.83 8.44 34.20
N LYS A 166 7.59 9.49 34.56
CA LYS A 166 7.02 10.80 34.88
C LYS A 166 6.67 11.65 33.65
N ASN A 167 7.29 11.36 32.51
CA ASN A 167 7.05 12.08 31.25
C ASN A 167 6.09 11.34 30.31
N LEU A 168 5.65 10.13 30.69
CA LEU A 168 4.74 9.29 29.91
C LEU A 168 3.30 9.30 30.45
N ARG A 169 3.00 10.22 31.38
CA ARG A 169 1.61 10.59 31.69
C ARG A 169 1.15 11.51 30.57
N TRP A 170 0.54 10.92 29.54
CA TRP A 170 -0.33 11.69 28.65
C TRP A 170 -1.31 12.45 29.54
N ASP A 171 -1.43 13.75 29.29
CA ASP A 171 -2.32 14.62 30.04
C ASP A 171 -3.78 14.25 29.68
N ASP A 172 -4.26 13.18 30.30
CA ASP A 172 -5.66 12.86 30.45
C ASP A 172 -6.26 13.88 31.43
N GLU A 173 -6.49 15.10 30.96
CA GLU A 173 -7.51 15.98 31.55
C GLU A 173 -8.86 15.64 30.92
N ASP A 174 -9.45 14.58 31.47
CA ASP A 174 -10.86 14.21 31.36
C ASP A 174 -11.74 15.30 32.03
N GLU A 175 -12.75 15.75 31.29
CA GLU A 175 -13.80 16.73 31.63
C GLU A 175 -14.59 16.33 32.92
N PRO A 176 -15.29 17.27 33.63
CA PRO A 176 -16.70 17.52 33.25
C PRO A 176 -17.33 18.89 33.63
N ALA A 177 -18.20 19.36 32.73
CA ALA A 177 -19.59 19.83 32.92
C ALA A 177 -20.00 20.92 33.95
N GLU A 178 -20.79 21.87 33.39
CA GLU A 178 -21.95 22.61 33.91
C GLU A 178 -21.80 24.07 34.47
N PRO A 179 -22.81 24.93 34.18
CA PRO A 179 -22.72 26.39 34.23
C PRO A 179 -23.18 26.97 35.58
N GLY A 180 -22.46 27.96 36.09
CA GLY A 180 -22.75 28.62 37.37
C GLY A 180 -22.68 30.13 37.28
N ALA A 181 -23.81 30.77 37.57
CA ALA A 181 -24.14 32.19 37.44
C ALA A 181 -23.22 33.17 38.21
N GLY A 182 -23.09 34.39 37.66
CA GLY A 182 -22.47 35.55 38.31
C GLY A 182 -22.87 36.84 37.59
N GLU A 183 -23.70 37.63 38.27
CA GLU A 183 -24.52 38.77 37.86
C GLU A 183 -23.74 40.08 37.57
N GLU A 184 -24.50 41.10 37.14
CA GLU A 184 -24.17 42.53 36.91
C GLU A 184 -23.73 42.88 35.48
N GLY A 185 -24.41 43.74 34.71
CA GLY A 185 -25.52 44.64 34.98
C GLY A 185 -25.50 45.73 33.89
N GLY A 186 -26.65 46.35 33.59
CA GLY A 186 -26.68 47.64 32.90
C GLY A 186 -27.51 47.69 31.63
N GLU A 187 -28.73 48.20 31.80
CA GLU A 187 -29.69 48.65 30.80
C GLU A 187 -29.11 49.51 29.67
N SER A 188 -29.68 49.42 28.46
CA SER A 188 -30.64 50.45 27.99
C SER A 188 -30.87 50.40 26.48
N GLU A 189 -32.13 50.69 26.15
CA GLU A 189 -32.77 50.83 24.86
C GLU A 189 -32.04 51.76 23.87
N GLY A 190 -32.30 51.59 22.57
CA GLY A 190 -32.13 52.72 21.66
C GLY A 190 -31.99 52.40 20.17
N GLY A 191 -33.13 52.21 19.49
CA GLY A 191 -33.46 52.84 18.21
C GLY A 191 -32.44 52.92 17.07
N GLY A 192 -32.83 52.33 15.93
CA GLY A 192 -33.15 53.17 14.76
C GLY A 192 -32.14 53.22 13.59
N LYS A 193 -32.71 52.91 12.42
CA LYS A 193 -32.46 53.47 11.07
C LYS A 193 -31.27 52.95 10.23
N ALA A 194 -31.67 52.14 9.24
CA ALA A 194 -31.64 52.43 7.81
C ALA A 194 -30.39 53.10 7.18
N SER A 195 -29.71 52.36 6.31
CA SER A 195 -29.48 52.73 4.89
C SER A 195 -29.17 51.43 4.14
N GLY A 196 -29.66 51.11 2.95
CA GLY A 196 -30.08 51.97 1.87
C GLY A 196 -28.99 52.00 0.79
N LYS A 197 -29.24 51.26 -0.30
CA LYS A 197 -28.95 51.67 -1.70
C LYS A 197 -27.72 51.07 -2.42
N SER A 198 -28.03 50.04 -3.21
CA SER A 198 -27.91 49.94 -4.68
C SER A 198 -26.55 50.00 -5.39
N GLY A 199 -26.45 49.15 -6.42
CA GLY A 199 -25.66 49.40 -7.63
C GLY A 199 -25.00 48.11 -8.14
N ARG A 200 -25.69 47.21 -8.86
CA ARG A 200 -26.12 47.27 -10.28
C ARG A 200 -24.95 47.16 -11.27
N ARG A 201 -25.10 46.15 -12.16
CA ARG A 201 -24.53 45.96 -13.52
C ARG A 201 -23.09 45.41 -13.58
N ARG A 202 -22.76 44.46 -14.46
CA ARG A 202 -23.51 43.80 -15.54
C ARG A 202 -22.75 42.53 -15.91
#